data_AF-A0A841AZ27-F1
#
_entry.id   AF-A0A841AZ27-F1
#
_cell.length_a   1.000
_cell.length_b   1.000
_cell.length_c   1.000
_cell.angle_alpha   90.00
_cell.angle_beta   90.00
_cell.angle_gamma   90.00
#
_symmetry.space_group_name_H-M   'P 1'
#
loop_
_entity.id
_entity.type
_entity.pdbx_description
1 polymer ?
#
loop_
_entity_poly.entity_id
_entity_poly.type
_entity_poly.pdbx_seq_one_letter_code
_entity_poly.pdbx_strand_id
1 'polypeptide(L)'
;MILLKTASVLRPVLDPSPAEWISSRLGGAFGAASRAVPRGYAAYARICHPAERDRGGWASWSEAAAETGRRAHGTMQWHALVGSPDPVNLTGSLWRGSPPGRGTLPSHSLTALLAVLGDHTSTPETWFCLWEGYAWADEATLSREHLDAPRLRHPGRDYLLFGGPLTSATELGWRPRPNWFEAQSPNLFWPDDRAWCVATEIDFDSTLVAGEETLIDALLDAPGLEVWRIEPDTSLAADADRINRLP
;
A
#
# COMPACT_ATOMS: atom_id res chain seq x y z
N MET A 1 -6.97 -4.25 31.24
CA MET A 1 -7.79 -5.40 30.82
C MET A 1 -9.11 -4.86 30.29
N ILE A 2 -9.24 -4.80 28.96
CA ILE A 2 -10.39 -4.24 28.26
C ILE A 2 -10.84 -5.34 27.29
N LEU A 3 -12.05 -5.86 27.51
CA LEU A 3 -12.81 -6.55 26.46
C LEU A 3 -13.46 -5.48 25.59
N LEU A 4 -13.35 -5.56 24.25
CA LEU A 4 -14.39 -5.10 23.31
C LEU A 4 -14.05 -5.46 21.83
N LYS A 5 -15.12 -5.87 21.13
CA LYS A 5 -15.27 -6.34 19.74
C LYS A 5 -14.58 -7.68 19.45
N THR A 6 -15.28 -8.50 18.67
CA THR A 6 -14.97 -9.87 18.22
C THR A 6 -13.48 -10.20 18.31
N ALA A 7 -13.12 -11.32 18.95
CA ALA A 7 -11.73 -11.79 19.02
C ALA A 7 -11.07 -11.60 17.64
N SER A 8 -9.99 -10.82 17.60
CA SER A 8 -9.22 -10.58 16.38
C SER A 8 -8.96 -11.92 15.72
N VAL A 9 -9.39 -12.05 14.46
CA VAL A 9 -9.19 -13.25 13.64
C VAL A 9 -7.89 -13.15 12.83
N LEU A 10 -7.20 -12.01 12.93
CA LEU A 10 -5.83 -11.85 12.48
C LEU A 10 -4.90 -12.68 13.38
N ARG A 11 -4.19 -13.63 12.78
CA ARG A 11 -3.31 -14.55 13.48
C ARG A 11 -1.87 -14.39 13.00
N PRO A 12 -0.88 -14.32 13.91
CA PRO A 12 0.52 -14.49 13.56
C PRO A 12 0.76 -15.82 12.85
N VAL A 13 1.63 -15.83 11.85
CA VAL A 13 2.01 -17.02 11.09
C VAL A 13 3.52 -17.19 11.19
N LEU A 14 3.96 -18.31 11.75
CA LEU A 14 5.36 -18.56 12.04
C LEU A 14 6.13 -19.15 10.85
N ASP A 15 5.42 -19.78 9.92
CA ASP A 15 5.99 -20.36 8.71
C ASP A 15 5.72 -19.44 7.50
N PRO A 16 6.76 -18.85 6.87
CA PRO A 16 6.58 -17.96 5.72
C PRO A 16 6.26 -18.70 4.41
N SER A 17 6.15 -20.04 4.39
CA SER A 17 5.87 -20.83 3.19
C SER A 17 4.67 -20.37 2.34
N PRO A 18 3.56 -19.81 2.90
CA PRO A 18 2.46 -19.27 2.09
C PRO A 18 2.86 -18.09 1.18
N ALA A 19 3.99 -17.45 1.46
CA ALA A 19 4.49 -16.26 0.78
C ALA A 19 5.70 -16.51 -0.14
N GLU A 20 6.34 -17.68 -0.07
CA GLU A 20 7.59 -17.98 -0.80
C GLU A 20 7.48 -17.85 -2.32
N TRP A 21 6.28 -18.00 -2.86
CA TRP A 21 6.02 -17.86 -4.30
C TRP A 21 6.30 -16.43 -4.83
N ILE A 22 6.26 -15.42 -3.96
CA ILE A 22 6.34 -14.01 -4.34
C ILE A 22 7.76 -13.63 -4.75
N SER A 23 8.77 -14.01 -3.96
CA SER A 23 10.16 -13.56 -4.14
C SER A 23 10.71 -13.86 -5.54
N SER A 24 10.37 -15.01 -6.11
CA SER A 24 10.79 -15.42 -7.46
C SER A 24 10.15 -14.61 -8.60
N ARG A 25 9.03 -13.93 -8.31
CA ARG A 25 8.26 -13.12 -9.26
C ARG A 25 8.52 -11.62 -9.12
N LEU A 26 9.27 -11.20 -8.10
CA LEU A 26 9.75 -9.83 -7.99
C LEU A 26 10.94 -9.60 -8.92
N GLY A 27 11.02 -8.41 -9.51
CA GLY A 27 12.12 -8.08 -10.41
C GLY A 27 12.03 -6.68 -11.01
N GLY A 28 12.78 -6.46 -12.09
CA GLY A 28 12.81 -5.18 -12.80
C GLY A 28 13.90 -4.22 -12.31
N ALA A 29 14.09 -3.15 -13.08
CA ALA A 29 15.05 -2.09 -12.78
C ALA A 29 14.65 -1.30 -11.52
N PHE A 30 15.56 -0.48 -11.01
CA PHE A 30 15.25 0.42 -9.90
C PHE A 30 14.00 1.26 -10.19
N GLY A 31 13.09 1.34 -9.22
CA GLY A 31 11.80 2.02 -9.35
C GLY A 31 10.68 1.19 -10.01
N ALA A 32 10.96 0.07 -10.66
CA ALA A 32 9.91 -0.72 -11.30
C ALA A 32 8.86 -1.21 -10.28
N ALA A 33 7.57 -1.07 -10.62
CA ALA A 33 6.45 -1.55 -9.80
C ALA A 33 6.60 -3.03 -9.42
N SER A 34 7.13 -3.86 -10.33
CA SER A 34 7.39 -5.27 -10.11
C SER A 34 8.44 -5.61 -9.04
N ARG A 35 9.09 -4.60 -8.46
CA ARG A 35 9.95 -4.80 -7.28
C ARG A 35 9.17 -4.93 -5.98
N ALA A 36 7.94 -4.41 -5.95
CA ALA A 36 7.06 -4.44 -4.78
C ALA A 36 5.88 -5.40 -4.96
N VAL A 37 5.31 -5.51 -6.17
CA VAL A 37 4.22 -6.43 -6.49
C VAL A 37 4.68 -7.52 -7.49
N PRO A 38 4.33 -8.81 -7.31
CA PRO A 38 4.82 -9.89 -8.16
C PRO A 38 4.38 -9.80 -9.63
N ARG A 39 5.27 -10.22 -10.54
CA ARG A 39 4.97 -10.43 -11.97
C ARG A 39 4.04 -11.62 -12.20
N GLY A 40 3.45 -11.69 -13.39
CA GLY A 40 2.69 -12.85 -13.88
C GLY A 40 1.18 -12.75 -13.70
N TYR A 41 0.66 -11.59 -13.32
CA TYR A 41 -0.76 -11.27 -13.37
C TYR A 41 -1.12 -10.66 -14.72
N ALA A 42 -2.41 -10.70 -15.07
CA ALA A 42 -2.90 -10.17 -16.34
C ALA A 42 -2.80 -8.63 -16.40
N ALA A 43 -3.05 -7.94 -15.28
CA ALA A 43 -3.11 -6.49 -15.22
C ALA A 43 -2.58 -5.92 -13.90
N TYR A 44 -2.19 -4.64 -13.95
CA TYR A 44 -1.59 -3.91 -12.84
C TYR A 44 -2.17 -2.50 -12.71
N ALA A 45 -2.31 -2.03 -11.47
CA ALA A 45 -2.75 -0.68 -11.15
C ALA A 45 -1.92 -0.06 -10.03
N ARG A 46 -1.87 1.27 -10.05
CA ARG A 46 -1.40 2.13 -8.99
C ARG A 46 -2.57 2.92 -8.42
N ILE A 47 -2.75 2.84 -7.11
CA ILE A 47 -3.68 3.65 -6.34
C ILE A 47 -2.88 4.78 -5.70
N CYS A 48 -3.08 6.01 -6.14
CA CYS A 48 -2.44 7.17 -5.55
C CYS A 48 -3.06 7.45 -4.17
N HIS A 49 -2.25 7.56 -3.12
CA HIS A 49 -2.79 7.86 -1.79
C HIS A 49 -3.34 9.29 -1.79
N PRO A 50 -4.50 9.55 -1.17
CA PRO A 50 -5.04 10.90 -1.14
C PRO A 50 -4.14 11.83 -0.31
N ALA A 51 -4.03 13.08 -0.74
CA ALA A 51 -3.42 14.15 0.02
C ALA A 51 -4.47 14.81 0.94
N GLU A 52 -4.03 15.48 2.00
CA GLU A 52 -4.94 16.26 2.85
C GLU A 52 -5.00 17.70 2.36
N ARG A 53 -6.18 18.32 2.46
CA ARG A 53 -6.37 19.75 2.19
C ARG A 53 -6.07 20.57 3.45
N ASP A 54 -5.64 21.81 3.26
CA ASP A 54 -5.34 22.77 4.34
C ASP A 54 -6.54 23.02 5.28
N ARG A 55 -7.76 22.96 4.75
CA ARG A 55 -9.02 23.15 5.48
C ARG A 55 -9.69 21.84 5.91
N GLY A 56 -8.95 20.73 5.83
CA GLY A 56 -9.45 19.39 6.09
C GLY A 56 -10.16 18.77 4.89
N GLY A 57 -10.27 17.45 4.94
CA GLY A 57 -10.73 16.63 3.82
C GLY A 57 -9.59 16.17 2.92
N TRP A 58 -9.95 15.28 2.00
CA TRP A 58 -9.02 14.58 1.13
C TRP A 58 -9.03 15.18 -0.29
N ALA A 59 -7.92 15.02 -1.00
CA ALA A 59 -7.77 15.36 -2.40
C ALA A 59 -7.05 14.24 -3.14
N SER A 60 -7.53 13.95 -4.34
CA SER A 60 -6.80 13.17 -5.34
C SER A 60 -5.59 13.96 -5.84
N TRP A 61 -4.61 13.24 -6.37
CA TRP A 61 -3.49 13.79 -7.11
C TRP A 61 -3.95 14.49 -8.39
N SER A 62 -5.04 14.02 -9.01
CA SER A 62 -5.66 14.71 -10.13
C SER A 62 -6.17 16.11 -9.77
N GLU A 63 -6.79 16.26 -8.60
CA GLU A 63 -7.17 17.59 -8.07
C GLU A 63 -5.94 18.44 -7.73
N ALA A 64 -4.93 17.85 -7.08
CA ALA A 64 -3.68 18.55 -6.78
C ALA A 64 -2.94 19.00 -8.06
N ALA A 65 -2.93 18.16 -9.10
CA ALA A 65 -2.37 18.49 -10.40
C ALA A 65 -3.10 19.67 -11.04
N ALA A 66 -4.45 19.67 -11.00
CA ALA A 66 -5.24 20.78 -11.51
C ALA A 66 -4.95 22.09 -10.76
N GLU A 67 -4.84 22.05 -9.43
CA GLU A 67 -4.55 23.22 -8.59
C GLU A 67 -3.14 23.79 -8.81
N THR A 68 -2.17 22.92 -9.07
CA THR A 68 -0.76 23.28 -9.27
C THR A 68 -0.40 23.55 -10.74
N GLY A 69 -1.37 23.46 -11.66
CA GLY A 69 -1.16 23.64 -13.10
C GLY A 69 -0.35 22.51 -13.75
N ARG A 70 -0.38 21.32 -13.15
CA ARG A 70 0.29 20.09 -13.60
C ARG A 70 -0.70 19.12 -14.23
N ARG A 71 -0.18 18.00 -14.74
CA ARG A 71 -0.98 16.97 -15.42
C ARG A 71 -0.99 15.68 -14.63
N ALA A 72 -2.18 15.11 -14.47
CA ALA A 72 -2.35 13.79 -13.88
C ALA A 72 -2.03 12.67 -14.89
N HIS A 73 -1.37 11.61 -14.45
CA HIS A 73 -1.08 10.39 -15.22
C HIS A 73 -0.54 9.29 -14.28
N GLY A 74 -0.55 8.03 -14.72
CA GLY A 74 -0.17 6.89 -13.84
C GLY A 74 1.26 6.89 -13.31
N THR A 75 2.18 7.61 -13.96
CA THR A 75 3.60 7.69 -13.56
C THR A 75 3.97 8.99 -12.83
N MET A 76 2.98 9.85 -12.53
CA MET A 76 3.23 11.15 -11.90
C MET A 76 3.86 10.96 -10.52
N GLN A 77 4.68 11.92 -10.10
CA GLN A 77 5.34 11.88 -8.79
C GLN A 77 4.85 13.06 -7.96
N TRP A 78 4.53 12.84 -6.67
CA TRP A 78 3.90 13.87 -5.85
C TRP A 78 4.76 15.14 -5.78
N HIS A 79 6.07 14.97 -5.56
CA HIS A 79 7.00 16.10 -5.51
C HIS A 79 7.01 16.92 -6.82
N ALA A 80 6.87 16.26 -7.98
CA ALA A 80 6.79 16.92 -9.28
C ALA A 80 5.47 17.68 -9.45
N LEU A 81 4.35 17.12 -8.99
CA LEU A 81 3.05 17.80 -8.98
C LEU A 81 3.12 19.09 -8.14
N VAL A 82 3.69 19.01 -6.95
CA VAL A 82 3.76 20.16 -6.04
C VAL A 82 4.95 21.07 -6.29
N GLY A 83 5.72 20.85 -7.36
CA GLY A 83 6.81 21.73 -7.76
C GLY A 83 8.07 21.64 -6.87
N SER A 84 8.24 20.58 -6.10
CA SER A 84 9.35 20.42 -5.16
C SER A 84 10.51 19.61 -5.73
N PRO A 85 11.74 20.17 -5.81
CA PRO A 85 12.90 19.48 -6.37
C PRO A 85 13.43 18.36 -5.49
N ASP A 86 13.20 18.43 -4.18
CA ASP A 86 13.55 17.35 -3.25
C ASP A 86 12.35 16.42 -3.09
N PRO A 87 12.44 15.16 -3.58
CA PRO A 87 11.33 14.22 -3.50
C PRO A 87 11.07 13.73 -2.08
N VAL A 88 11.99 13.93 -1.14
CA VAL A 88 11.88 13.46 0.25
C VAL A 88 11.44 14.61 1.16
N ASN A 89 12.18 15.72 1.13
CA ASN A 89 11.90 16.89 1.95
C ASN A 89 11.19 17.92 1.08
N LEU A 90 9.87 17.79 0.92
CA LEU A 90 9.06 18.66 0.07
C LEU A 90 9.23 20.15 0.47
N THR A 91 10.15 20.83 -0.21
CA THR A 91 10.46 22.25 -0.02
C THR A 91 9.76 23.07 -1.11
N GLY A 92 9.20 24.22 -0.73
CA GLY A 92 8.54 25.12 -1.68
C GLY A 92 7.26 24.56 -2.33
N SER A 93 6.61 23.59 -1.68
CA SER A 93 5.39 22.95 -2.18
C SER A 93 4.32 23.98 -2.60
N LEU A 94 3.82 23.84 -3.83
CA LEU A 94 2.66 24.58 -4.34
C LEU A 94 1.35 24.07 -3.74
N TRP A 95 1.32 22.84 -3.22
CA TRP A 95 0.19 22.29 -2.49
C TRP A 95 0.20 22.81 -1.04
N ARG A 96 -0.94 23.35 -0.60
CA ARG A 96 -1.07 24.01 0.71
C ARG A 96 -1.36 23.05 1.87
N GLY A 97 -1.90 21.87 1.59
CA GLY A 97 -2.21 20.87 2.60
C GLY A 97 -1.05 19.89 2.83
N SER A 98 -1.33 18.79 3.52
CA SER A 98 -0.32 17.75 3.80
C SER A 98 -0.13 16.86 2.58
N PRO A 99 1.11 16.38 2.32
CA PRO A 99 1.34 15.38 1.28
C PRO A 99 0.63 14.06 1.61
N PRO A 100 0.43 13.18 0.60
CA PRO A 100 -0.04 11.84 0.84
C PRO A 100 0.85 11.08 1.82
N GLY A 101 0.24 10.21 2.64
CA GLY A 101 0.98 9.32 3.53
C GLY A 101 1.85 8.33 2.75
N ARG A 102 3.07 8.07 3.24
CA ARG A 102 3.97 7.05 2.71
C ARG A 102 3.87 5.75 3.52
N GLY A 103 3.94 4.62 2.83
CA GLY A 103 3.99 3.31 3.47
C GLY A 103 2.71 2.87 4.14
N THR A 104 1.63 3.66 4.07
CA THR A 104 0.32 3.30 4.62
C THR A 104 -0.78 3.91 3.76
N LEU A 105 -1.76 3.08 3.38
CA LEU A 105 -2.96 3.52 2.69
C LEU A 105 -3.99 4.00 3.73
N PRO A 106 -4.52 5.23 3.65
CA PRO A 106 -5.49 5.74 4.61
C PRO A 106 -6.72 4.84 4.74
N SER A 107 -7.27 4.70 5.95
CA SER A 107 -8.29 3.69 6.27
C SER A 107 -9.55 3.76 5.39
N HIS A 108 -9.96 4.95 4.95
CA HIS A 108 -11.11 5.11 4.07
C HIS A 108 -10.82 4.55 2.66
N SER A 109 -9.61 4.79 2.12
CA SER A 109 -9.15 4.22 0.86
C SER A 109 -8.91 2.71 0.98
N LEU A 110 -8.32 2.25 2.08
CA LEU A 110 -8.17 0.82 2.35
C LEU A 110 -9.53 0.12 2.41
N THR A 111 -10.53 0.71 3.06
CA THR A 111 -11.89 0.14 3.10
C THR A 111 -12.50 0.02 1.71
N ALA A 112 -12.35 1.06 0.86
CA ALA A 112 -12.82 1.02 -0.52
C ALA A 112 -12.11 -0.06 -1.34
N LEU A 113 -10.79 -0.19 -1.19
CA LEU A 113 -9.99 -1.22 -1.84
C LEU A 113 -10.44 -2.63 -1.42
N LEU A 114 -10.60 -2.90 -0.13
CA LEU A 114 -11.01 -4.21 0.38
C LEU A 114 -12.40 -4.62 -0.12
N ALA A 115 -13.31 -3.66 -0.30
CA ALA A 115 -14.64 -3.93 -0.85
C ALA A 115 -14.53 -4.50 -2.28
N VAL A 116 -13.68 -3.93 -3.13
CA VAL A 116 -13.46 -4.42 -4.49
C VAL A 116 -12.71 -5.77 -4.46
N LEU A 117 -11.64 -5.89 -3.68
CA LEU A 117 -10.84 -7.13 -3.62
C LEU A 117 -11.64 -8.34 -3.17
N GLY A 118 -12.62 -8.14 -2.27
CA GLY A 118 -13.48 -9.20 -1.74
C GLY A 118 -14.33 -9.90 -2.81
N ASP A 119 -14.72 -9.18 -3.86
CA ASP A 119 -15.50 -9.72 -4.98
C ASP A 119 -14.62 -10.47 -6.00
N HIS A 120 -13.30 -10.38 -5.87
CA HIS A 120 -12.31 -10.93 -6.80
C HIS A 120 -11.42 -12.02 -6.19
N THR A 121 -11.91 -12.72 -5.15
CA THR A 121 -11.30 -13.95 -4.64
C THR A 121 -12.38 -14.98 -4.30
N SER A 122 -12.03 -16.25 -4.42
CA SER A 122 -12.87 -17.39 -4.06
C SER A 122 -12.58 -17.96 -2.67
N THR A 123 -11.51 -17.48 -2.02
CA THR A 123 -11.07 -17.99 -0.72
C THR A 123 -11.33 -17.00 0.41
N PRO A 124 -11.77 -17.47 1.59
CA PRO A 124 -11.99 -16.59 2.75
C PRO A 124 -10.69 -16.19 3.44
N GLU A 125 -9.59 -16.88 3.14
CA GLU A 125 -8.30 -16.69 3.79
C GLU A 125 -7.44 -15.69 3.02
N THR A 126 -6.82 -14.77 3.75
CA THR A 126 -5.92 -13.74 3.23
C THR A 126 -4.67 -13.70 4.08
N TRP A 127 -3.53 -13.53 3.41
CA TRP A 127 -2.21 -13.43 4.01
C TRP A 127 -1.78 -11.97 4.00
N PHE A 128 -1.22 -11.50 5.12
CA PHE A 128 -0.81 -10.12 5.31
C PHE A 128 0.63 -10.05 5.79
N CYS A 129 1.44 -9.23 5.13
CA CYS A 129 2.81 -8.94 5.52
C CYS A 129 2.91 -7.54 6.13
N LEU A 130 3.64 -7.47 7.23
CA LEU A 130 4.02 -6.22 7.89
C LEU A 130 5.54 -6.14 7.98
N TRP A 131 6.11 -4.99 7.62
CA TRP A 131 7.55 -4.78 7.69
C TRP A 131 8.03 -4.82 9.14
N GLU A 132 9.04 -5.64 9.43
CA GLU A 132 9.55 -5.80 10.80
C GLU A 132 10.23 -4.54 11.36
N GLY A 133 10.61 -3.60 10.48
CA GLY A 133 11.29 -2.37 10.88
C GLY A 133 10.38 -1.29 11.47
N TYR A 134 9.07 -1.50 11.50
CA TYR A 134 8.19 -0.61 12.23
C TYR A 134 8.45 -0.73 13.74
N ALA A 135 8.82 0.38 14.38
CA ALA A 135 9.20 0.41 15.79
C ALA A 135 8.12 -0.10 16.76
N TRP A 136 6.85 -0.15 16.34
CA TRP A 136 5.75 -0.65 17.16
C TRP A 136 5.52 -2.17 17.03
N ALA A 137 6.18 -2.85 16.10
CA ALA A 137 6.16 -4.30 15.96
C ALA A 137 7.17 -4.94 16.95
N ASP A 138 6.89 -4.80 18.24
CA ASP A 138 7.78 -5.20 19.34
C ASP A 138 7.08 -6.17 20.32
N GLU A 139 7.75 -6.51 21.43
CA GLU A 139 7.21 -7.42 22.45
C GLU A 139 5.94 -6.88 23.14
N ALA A 140 5.61 -5.59 23.00
CA ALA A 140 4.38 -5.02 23.55
C ALA A 140 3.16 -5.32 22.66
N THR A 141 3.38 -5.65 21.38
CA THR A 141 2.31 -5.92 20.40
C THR A 141 2.32 -7.35 19.88
N LEU A 142 3.47 -8.03 19.87
CA LEU A 142 3.66 -9.36 19.30
C LEU A 142 4.29 -10.33 20.31
N SER A 143 3.96 -11.62 20.18
CA SER A 143 4.60 -12.66 20.99
C SER A 143 6.08 -12.82 20.61
N ARG A 144 6.92 -13.21 21.59
CA ARG A 144 8.34 -13.55 21.31
C ARG A 144 8.49 -14.61 20.24
N GLU A 145 7.65 -15.64 20.27
CA GLU A 145 7.64 -16.69 19.25
C GLU A 145 7.45 -16.11 17.83
N HIS A 146 6.57 -15.12 17.67
CA HIS A 146 6.39 -14.46 16.37
C HIS A 146 7.57 -13.57 16.00
N LEU A 147 8.16 -12.86 16.97
CA LEU A 147 9.36 -12.03 16.80
C LEU A 147 10.64 -12.83 16.52
N ASP A 148 10.67 -14.11 16.90
CA ASP A 148 11.77 -15.04 16.61
C ASP A 148 11.52 -15.91 15.36
N ALA A 149 10.29 -15.90 14.82
CA ALA A 149 9.93 -16.69 13.65
C ALA A 149 10.71 -16.28 12.38
N PRO A 150 10.95 -17.22 11.44
CA PRO A 150 11.51 -16.89 10.14
C PRO A 150 10.74 -15.77 9.43
N ARG A 151 11.47 -14.84 8.83
CA ARG A 151 10.89 -13.74 8.05
C ARG A 151 10.69 -14.13 6.61
N LEU A 152 9.64 -13.59 5.98
CA LEU A 152 9.60 -13.52 4.53
C LEU A 152 10.66 -12.53 4.06
N ARG A 153 11.69 -13.06 3.37
CA ARG A 153 12.83 -12.28 2.87
C ARG A 153 12.53 -11.76 1.46
N HIS A 154 12.40 -10.45 1.31
CA HIS A 154 12.32 -9.77 0.03
C HIS A 154 13.57 -8.90 -0.21
N PRO A 155 13.87 -8.51 -1.45
CA PRO A 155 14.97 -7.58 -1.72
C PRO A 155 14.79 -6.25 -0.95
N GLY A 156 15.58 -6.07 0.12
CA GLY A 156 15.62 -4.84 0.92
C GLY A 156 14.57 -4.73 2.03
N ARG A 157 13.71 -5.73 2.22
CA ARG A 157 12.66 -5.76 3.26
C ARG A 157 12.45 -7.18 3.78
N ASP A 158 12.26 -7.27 5.09
CA ASP A 158 11.88 -8.51 5.77
C ASP A 158 10.53 -8.31 6.44
N TYR A 159 9.66 -9.30 6.33
CA TYR A 159 8.27 -9.18 6.78
C TYR A 159 7.90 -10.23 7.83
N LEU A 160 7.10 -9.78 8.79
CA LEU A 160 6.22 -10.58 9.62
C LEU A 160 5.02 -11.04 8.80
N LEU A 161 4.54 -12.26 9.02
CA LEU A 161 3.41 -12.82 8.30
C LEU A 161 2.22 -13.02 9.24
N PHE A 162 1.04 -12.66 8.74
CA PHE A 162 -0.23 -12.87 9.42
C PHE A 162 -1.23 -13.52 8.44
N GLY A 163 -2.22 -14.21 8.99
CA GLY A 163 -3.35 -14.75 8.24
C GLY A 163 -4.68 -14.27 8.85
N GLY A 164 -5.76 -14.30 8.09
CA GLY A 164 -7.10 -13.97 8.56
C GLY A 164 -8.04 -13.70 7.39
N PRO A 165 -9.33 -13.42 7.67
CA PRO A 165 -10.23 -12.93 6.63
C PRO A 165 -9.76 -11.58 6.09
N LEU A 166 -10.16 -11.25 4.86
CA LEU A 166 -9.77 -10.00 4.18
C LEU A 166 -10.01 -8.74 5.04
N THR A 167 -11.08 -8.72 5.84
CA THR A 167 -11.40 -7.61 6.74
C THR A 167 -10.33 -7.33 7.79
N SER A 168 -9.50 -8.31 8.12
CA SER A 168 -8.40 -8.18 9.08
C SER A 168 -7.26 -7.30 8.60
N ALA A 169 -7.24 -6.90 7.32
CA ALA A 169 -6.33 -5.86 6.83
C ALA A 169 -6.45 -4.54 7.61
N THR A 170 -7.61 -4.26 8.24
CA THR A 170 -7.84 -3.05 9.05
C THR A 170 -7.46 -3.20 10.52
N GLU A 171 -7.05 -4.39 10.94
CA GLU A 171 -6.66 -4.70 12.32
C GLU A 171 -5.16 -4.47 12.59
N LEU A 172 -4.35 -4.32 11.53
CA LEU A 172 -2.95 -3.94 11.64
C LEU A 172 -2.80 -2.47 12.03
N GLY A 173 -1.91 -2.19 12.96
CA GLY A 173 -1.67 -0.84 13.47
C GLY A 173 -1.15 -0.83 14.90
N TRP A 174 -0.98 0.36 15.44
CA TRP A 174 -0.50 0.54 16.81
C TRP A 174 -1.48 1.38 17.64
N ARG A 175 -1.39 1.21 18.96
CA ARG A 175 -2.28 1.85 19.92
C ARG A 175 -1.48 2.74 20.85
N PRO A 176 -1.14 3.98 20.45
CA PRO A 176 -0.30 4.86 21.27
C PRO A 176 -1.01 5.30 22.56
N ARG A 177 -2.35 5.21 22.62
CA ARG A 177 -3.16 5.47 23.82
C ARG A 177 -4.33 4.48 23.89
N PRO A 178 -4.87 4.16 25.08
CA PRO A 178 -5.91 3.12 25.23
C PRO A 178 -7.12 3.24 24.27
N ASN A 179 -7.53 4.47 23.98
CA ASN A 179 -8.71 4.79 23.16
C ASN A 179 -8.36 5.34 21.77
N TRP A 180 -7.11 5.17 21.32
CA TRP A 180 -6.64 5.68 20.04
C TRP A 180 -5.85 4.60 19.32
N PHE A 181 -6.36 4.14 18.19
CA PHE A 181 -5.71 3.17 17.32
C PHE A 181 -5.36 3.84 15.99
N GLU A 182 -4.09 3.74 15.61
CA GLU A 182 -3.59 4.20 14.32
C GLU A 182 -3.45 2.98 13.43
N ALA A 183 -4.34 2.89 12.45
CA ALA A 183 -4.33 1.79 11.49
C ALA A 183 -3.13 1.91 10.55
N GLN A 184 -2.49 0.77 10.29
CA GLN A 184 -1.45 0.58 9.31
C GLN A 184 -1.97 -0.38 8.25
N SER A 185 -2.00 0.01 6.97
CA SER A 185 -2.31 -0.95 5.91
C SER A 185 -1.23 -2.03 5.85
N PRO A 186 -1.55 -3.28 5.46
CA PRO A 186 -0.51 -4.27 5.21
C PRO A 186 0.47 -3.77 4.14
N ASN A 187 1.76 -4.09 4.27
CA ASN A 187 2.75 -3.71 3.26
C ASN A 187 2.65 -4.59 2.01
N LEU A 188 2.18 -5.82 2.17
CA LEU A 188 1.93 -6.77 1.09
C LEU A 188 0.82 -7.73 1.53
N PHE A 189 -0.16 -8.03 0.69
CA PHE A 189 -1.21 -8.99 1.01
C PHE A 189 -1.85 -9.62 -0.22
N TRP A 190 -2.34 -10.85 -0.07
CA TRP A 190 -2.94 -11.67 -1.13
C TRP A 190 -3.89 -12.71 -0.53
N PRO A 191 -4.94 -13.14 -1.27
CA PRO A 191 -5.81 -14.23 -0.85
C PRO A 191 -5.12 -15.58 -1.09
N ASP A 192 -5.61 -16.65 -0.45
CA ASP A 192 -5.02 -17.99 -0.56
C ASP A 192 -5.03 -18.56 -1.99
N ASP A 193 -6.05 -18.23 -2.79
CA ASP A 193 -6.10 -18.55 -4.22
C ASP A 193 -5.17 -17.69 -5.10
N ARG A 194 -4.50 -16.70 -4.51
CA ARG A 194 -3.56 -15.77 -5.17
C ARG A 194 -4.18 -15.02 -6.35
N ALA A 195 -5.51 -14.85 -6.38
CA ALA A 195 -6.22 -14.17 -7.47
C ALA A 195 -5.74 -12.72 -7.70
N TRP A 196 -5.20 -12.09 -6.66
CA TRP A 196 -4.59 -10.77 -6.70
C TRP A 196 -3.47 -10.63 -5.68
N CYS A 197 -2.65 -9.59 -5.82
CA CYS A 197 -1.63 -9.23 -4.84
C CYS A 197 -1.55 -7.71 -4.74
N VAL A 198 -1.51 -7.19 -3.51
CA VAL A 198 -1.47 -5.75 -3.22
C VAL A 198 -0.20 -5.43 -2.44
N ALA A 199 0.48 -4.35 -2.81
CA ALA A 199 1.69 -3.88 -2.12
C ALA A 199 1.63 -2.38 -1.81
N THR A 200 1.80 -2.03 -0.54
CA THR A 200 2.03 -0.66 -0.07
C THR A 200 3.46 -0.58 0.45
N GLU A 201 4.40 -0.26 -0.43
CA GLU A 201 5.83 -0.16 -0.11
C GLU A 201 6.07 1.02 0.84
N ILE A 202 6.99 0.87 1.81
CA ILE A 202 7.18 1.84 2.91
C ILE A 202 7.55 3.25 2.44
N ASP A 203 8.25 3.36 1.31
CA ASP A 203 8.72 4.62 0.73
C ASP A 203 7.70 5.18 -0.29
N PHE A 204 6.64 4.42 -0.63
CA PHE A 204 5.67 4.82 -1.64
C PHE A 204 4.50 5.59 -1.03
N ASP A 205 4.10 6.64 -1.74
CA ASP A 205 2.87 7.41 -1.55
C ASP A 205 1.71 6.86 -2.40
N SER A 206 1.83 5.58 -2.78
CA SER A 206 0.84 4.85 -3.57
C SER A 206 0.86 3.37 -3.26
N THR A 207 -0.25 2.70 -3.54
CA THR A 207 -0.44 1.26 -3.37
C THR A 207 -0.54 0.60 -4.73
N LEU A 208 0.14 -0.52 -4.92
CA LEU A 208 0.11 -1.29 -6.17
C LEU A 208 -0.84 -2.46 -6.04
N VAL A 209 -1.55 -2.77 -7.11
CA VAL A 209 -2.42 -3.95 -7.23
C VAL A 209 -2.06 -4.70 -8.50
N ALA A 210 -1.91 -6.01 -8.40
CA ALA A 210 -1.77 -6.93 -9.51
C ALA A 210 -2.90 -7.97 -9.45
N GLY A 211 -3.52 -8.28 -10.59
CA GLY A 211 -4.65 -9.20 -10.65
C GLY A 211 -5.14 -9.45 -12.06
N GLU A 212 -6.36 -9.99 -12.16
CA GLU A 212 -7.07 -10.11 -13.43
C GLU A 212 -7.51 -8.74 -13.97
N GLU A 213 -7.73 -8.65 -15.29
CA GLU A 213 -8.20 -7.43 -15.95
C GLU A 213 -9.50 -6.91 -15.33
N THR A 214 -10.43 -7.82 -15.02
CA THR A 214 -11.72 -7.47 -14.42
C THR A 214 -11.58 -6.82 -13.04
N LEU A 215 -10.56 -7.21 -12.25
CA LEU A 215 -10.26 -6.55 -10.98
C LEU A 215 -9.75 -5.13 -11.23
N ILE A 216 -8.83 -4.97 -12.18
CA ILE A 216 -8.26 -3.65 -12.46
C ILE A 216 -9.30 -2.69 -13.06
N ASP A 217 -10.20 -3.18 -13.91
CA ASP A 217 -11.37 -2.43 -14.38
C ASP A 217 -12.24 -1.96 -13.21
N ALA A 218 -12.61 -2.89 -12.30
CA ALA A 218 -13.42 -2.55 -11.13
C ALA A 218 -12.76 -1.50 -10.22
N LEU A 219 -11.43 -1.55 -10.07
CA LEU A 219 -10.69 -0.56 -9.29
C LEU A 219 -10.68 0.83 -9.93
N LEU A 220 -10.64 0.94 -11.26
CA LEU A 220 -10.68 2.24 -11.94
C LEU A 220 -12.02 2.95 -11.78
N ASP A 221 -13.10 2.18 -11.65
CA ASP A 221 -14.45 2.69 -11.43
C ASP A 221 -14.80 2.82 -9.93
N ALA A 222 -13.90 2.43 -9.03
CA ALA A 222 -14.17 2.37 -7.59
C ALA A 222 -14.23 3.78 -6.97
N PRO A 223 -15.35 4.15 -6.33
CA PRO A 223 -15.46 5.45 -5.68
C PRO A 223 -14.53 5.54 -4.47
N GLY A 224 -13.89 6.70 -4.31
CA GLY A 224 -12.98 6.96 -3.19
C GLY A 224 -11.55 6.44 -3.40
N LEU A 225 -11.23 5.92 -4.59
CA LEU A 225 -9.87 5.58 -5.02
C LEU A 225 -9.49 6.42 -6.24
N GLU A 226 -8.22 6.84 -6.32
CA GLU A 226 -7.64 7.34 -7.55
C GLU A 226 -6.71 6.28 -8.11
N VAL A 227 -7.14 5.65 -9.21
CA VAL A 227 -6.49 4.48 -9.76
C VAL A 227 -5.99 4.76 -11.17
N TRP A 228 -4.79 4.27 -11.47
CA TRP A 228 -4.18 4.34 -12.78
C TRP A 228 -3.67 2.97 -13.19
N ARG A 229 -4.00 2.54 -14.41
CA ARG A 229 -3.33 1.39 -15.02
C ARG A 229 -1.85 1.68 -15.21
N ILE A 230 -1.03 0.68 -14.92
CA ILE A 230 0.41 0.72 -15.13
C ILE A 230 0.87 -0.62 -15.71
N GLU A 231 2.04 -0.63 -16.33
CA GLU A 231 2.76 -1.86 -16.65
C GLU A 231 3.56 -2.34 -15.43
N PRO A 232 3.85 -3.65 -15.28
CA PRO A 232 4.65 -4.16 -14.17
C PRO A 232 6.07 -3.55 -14.12
N ASP A 233 6.62 -3.18 -15.26
CA ASP A 233 7.93 -2.53 -15.38
C ASP A 233 7.87 -1.00 -15.32
N THR A 234 6.70 -0.42 -15.06
CA THR A 234 6.55 1.03 -14.87
C THR A 234 7.42 1.49 -13.73
N SER A 235 8.36 2.40 -14.00
CA SER A 235 9.15 3.03 -12.96
C SER A 235 8.31 4.03 -12.18
N LEU A 236 8.39 3.94 -10.87
CA LEU A 236 7.81 4.85 -9.89
C LEU A 236 8.91 5.56 -9.08
N ALA A 237 10.15 5.56 -9.59
CA ALA A 237 11.22 6.37 -9.02
C ALA A 237 10.87 7.87 -9.12
N ALA A 238 11.49 8.68 -8.27
CA ALA A 238 11.27 10.13 -8.26
C ALA A 238 11.50 10.81 -9.62
N ASP A 239 12.40 10.28 -10.46
CA ASP A 239 12.68 10.83 -11.79
C ASP A 239 11.78 10.26 -12.91
N ALA A 240 10.81 9.40 -12.57
CA ALA A 240 9.94 8.73 -13.53
C ALA A 240 8.85 9.64 -14.11
N ASP A 241 8.54 10.76 -13.45
CA ASP A 241 7.61 11.75 -14.00
C ASP A 241 8.27 12.52 -15.16
N ARG A 242 8.01 12.05 -16.38
CA ARG A 242 8.52 12.67 -17.61
C ARG A 242 7.63 13.80 -18.13
N ILE A 243 6.45 14.03 -17.54
CA ILE A 243 5.46 15.02 -17.98
C ILE A 243 5.57 16.29 -17.13
N ASN A 244 5.59 16.17 -15.80
CA ASN A 244 5.68 17.29 -14.87
C ASN A 244 7.12 17.58 -14.45
N ARG A 245 8.06 17.56 -15.41
CA ARG A 245 9.48 17.78 -15.10
C ARG A 245 9.68 19.09 -14.34
N LEU A 246 10.56 19.02 -13.35
CA LEU A 246 11.02 20.19 -12.62
C LEU A 246 12.19 20.83 -13.40
N PRO A 247 12.32 22.17 -13.35
CA PRO A 247 13.44 22.89 -13.96
C PRO A 247 14.81 22.43 -13.45
#